data_AF-A0A6V7I9G8-F1
#
_entry.id   AF-A0A6V7I9G8-F1
#
_cell.length_a   1.000
_cell.length_b   1.000
_cell.length_c   1.000
_cell.angle_alpha   90.00
_cell.angle_beta   90.00
_cell.angle_gamma   90.00
#
_symmetry.space_group_name_H-M   'P 1'
#
loop_
_entity.id
_entity.type
_entity.pdbx_description
1 polymer ?
#
loop_
_entity_poly.entity_id
_entity_poly.type
_entity_poly.pdbx_seq_one_letter_code
_entity_poly.pdbx_strand_id
1 'polypeptide(L)' 'VIEDLKRRLANTRDLTPPLEKSGWTYGISGKYLKTIIDYWQNKYDWYKRQDLLNKYPQFITRIQ' A
#
# COMPACT_ATOMS: atom_id res chain seq x y z
N VAL A 1 -10.95 6.14 -7.44
CA VAL A 1 -10.27 5.07 -6.65
C VAL A 1 -9.07 5.61 -5.89
N ILE A 2 -8.05 6.21 -6.53
CA ILE A 2 -6.86 6.72 -5.82
C ILE A 2 -7.19 7.75 -4.73
N GLU A 3 -8.11 8.69 -4.99
CA GLU A 3 -8.53 9.65 -3.97
C GLU A 3 -9.26 8.98 -2.78
N ASP A 4 -10.05 7.92 -3.03
CA ASP A 4 -10.66 7.14 -1.94
C ASP A 4 -9.58 6.40 -1.13
N LEU A 5 -8.59 5.81 -1.79
CA LEU A 5 -7.44 5.18 -1.14
C LEU A 5 -6.70 6.18 -0.24
N LYS A 6 -6.33 7.36 -0.78
CA LYS A 6 -5.63 8.41 -0.01
C LYS A 6 -6.46 8.86 1.19
N ARG A 7 -7.76 9.06 1.03
CA ARG A 7 -8.67 9.39 2.14
C ARG A 7 -8.68 8.31 3.22
N ARG A 8 -8.72 7.02 2.85
CA ARG A 8 -8.71 5.92 3.82
C ARG A 8 -7.38 5.82 4.55
N LEU A 9 -6.26 5.97 3.83
CA LEU A 9 -4.92 6.00 4.43
C LEU A 9 -4.79 7.15 5.43
N ALA A 10 -5.28 8.34 5.08
CA ALA A 10 -5.30 9.51 5.96
C ALA A 10 -6.17 9.33 7.22
N ASN A 11 -7.20 8.50 7.15
CA ASN A 11 -8.10 8.19 8.26
C ASN A 11 -7.76 6.85 8.95
N THR A 12 -6.52 6.37 8.82
CA THR A 12 -6.09 5.16 9.50
C THR A 12 -6.13 5.37 11.02
N ARG A 13 -6.73 4.43 11.75
CA ARG A 13 -6.74 4.43 13.22
C ARG A 13 -5.32 4.29 13.77
N ASP A 14 -5.10 4.76 14.99
CA ASP A 14 -3.81 4.63 15.65
C ASP A 14 -3.35 3.18 15.73
N LEU A 15 -2.13 2.95 15.24
CA LEU A 15 -1.51 1.63 15.20
C LEU A 15 -0.80 1.33 16.53
N THR A 16 -1.09 0.17 17.10
CA THR A 16 -0.45 -0.32 18.32
C THR A 16 1.06 -0.51 18.12
N PRO A 17 1.91 -0.05 19.06
CA PRO A 17 3.33 -0.31 18.99
C PRO A 17 3.64 -1.82 19.12
N PRO A 18 4.71 -2.32 18.48
CA PRO A 18 5.11 -3.71 18.63
C PRO A 18 5.62 -3.99 20.06
N LEU A 19 5.56 -5.26 20.46
CA LEU A 19 6.26 -5.73 21.66
C LEU A 19 7.77 -5.56 21.50
N GLU A 20 8.46 -5.24 22.60
CA GLU A 20 9.91 -5.11 22.58
C GLU A 20 10.60 -6.40 22.11
N LYS A 21 11.64 -6.24 21.29
CA LYS A 21 12.47 -7.35 20.76
C LYS A 21 11.70 -8.45 19.99
N SER A 22 10.45 -8.19 19.59
CA SER A 22 9.63 -9.14 18.83
C SER A 22 10.09 -9.30 17.36
N GLY A 23 10.80 -8.31 16.81
CA GLY A 23 11.22 -8.34 15.40
C GLY A 23 10.02 -8.49 14.47
N TRP A 24 9.94 -9.62 13.77
CA TRP A 24 8.87 -9.96 12.82
C TRP A 24 8.04 -11.19 13.23
N THR A 25 8.25 -11.74 14.43
CA THR A 25 7.63 -13.01 14.84
C THR A 25 6.11 -12.92 15.04
N TYR A 26 5.58 -11.70 15.19
CA TYR A 26 4.15 -11.41 15.28
C TYR A 26 3.61 -10.69 14.03
N GLY A 27 4.32 -10.80 12.91
CA GLY A 27 3.98 -10.12 11.66
C GLY A 27 4.50 -8.68 11.62
N ILE A 28 3.82 -7.85 10.81
CA ILE A 28 4.25 -6.47 10.58
C ILE A 28 4.07 -5.61 11.82
N SER A 29 5.15 -4.93 12.24
CA SER A 29 5.05 -4.00 13.36
C SER A 29 4.20 -2.78 13.00
N GLY A 30 3.39 -2.30 13.94
CA GLY A 30 2.64 -1.05 13.76
C GLY A 30 3.56 0.15 13.48
N LYS A 31 4.78 0.14 14.01
CA LYS A 31 5.81 1.16 13.70
C LYS A 31 6.21 1.14 12.23
N TYR A 32 6.45 -0.04 11.66
CA TYR A 32 6.81 -0.15 10.24
C TYR A 32 5.61 0.10 9.33
N LEU A 33 4.41 -0.35 9.71
CA LEU A 33 3.21 -0.07 8.92
C LEU A 33 2.96 1.44 8.74
N LYS A 34 3.28 2.28 9.74
CA LYS A 34 3.23 3.74 9.60
C LYS A 34 4.11 4.26 8.46
N THR A 35 5.29 3.66 8.22
CA THR A 35 6.18 4.11 7.13
C THR A 35 5.63 3.75 5.77
N ILE A 36 4.97 2.59 5.65
CA ILE A 36 4.27 2.18 4.42
C ILE A 36 3.11 3.14 4.12
N ILE A 37 2.30 3.46 5.13
CA ILE A 37 1.15 4.37 4.98
C ILE A 37 1.64 5.74 4.50
N ASP A 38 2.67 6.32 5.13
CA ASP A 38 3.26 7.59 4.71
C ASP A 38 3.73 7.54 3.24
N TYR A 39 4.43 6.48 2.86
CA TYR A 39 4.94 6.35 1.50
C TYR A 39 3.81 6.28 0.47
N TRP A 40 2.77 5.47 0.70
CA TRP A 40 1.64 5.35 -0.23
C TRP A 40 0.76 6.60 -0.29
N GLN A 41 0.61 7.31 0.83
CA GLN A 41 -0.19 8.52 0.87
C GLN A 41 0.52 9.69 0.20
N ASN A 42 1.82 9.85 0.44
CA ASN A 42 2.53 11.09 0.17
C ASN A 42 3.59 11.01 -0.94
N LYS A 43 4.08 9.81 -1.27
CA LYS A 43 5.28 9.65 -2.11
C LYS A 43 5.07 8.77 -3.33
N TYR A 44 4.15 7.81 -3.26
CA TYR A 44 3.92 6.86 -4.34
C TYR A 44 3.04 7.44 -5.45
N ASP A 45 3.59 7.49 -6.66
CA ASP A 45 2.88 7.94 -7.85
C ASP A 45 2.16 6.76 -8.54
N TRP A 46 0.85 6.68 -8.30
CA TRP A 46 -0.02 5.65 -8.86
C TRP A 46 -0.18 5.76 -10.38
N TYR A 47 -0.19 6.98 -10.93
CA TYR A 47 -0.39 7.21 -12.36
C TYR A 47 0.87 6.83 -13.14
N LYS A 48 2.04 7.21 -12.65
CA LYS A 48 3.31 6.75 -13.21
C LYS A 48 3.44 5.22 -13.20
N ARG A 49 2.95 4.55 -12.15
CA ARG A 49 2.93 3.08 -12.12
C ARG A 49 1.95 2.51 -13.15
N GLN A 50 0.76 3.10 -13.27
CA GLN A 50 -0.23 2.67 -14.26
C GLN A 50 0.35 2.75 -15.68
N ASP A 51 1.00 3.86 -16.03
CA ASP A 51 1.60 4.05 -17.34
C ASP A 51 2.68 3.01 -17.63
N LEU A 52 3.51 2.69 -16.62
CA LEU A 52 4.51 1.64 -16.73
C LEU A 52 3.89 0.27 -16.99
N LEU A 53 2.80 -0.09 -16.28
CA LEU A 53 2.11 -1.37 -16.45
C LEU A 53 1.41 -1.46 -17.82
N ASN A 54 0.88 -0.35 -18.31
CA ASN A 54 0.19 -0.28 -19.60
C ASN A 54 1.12 -0.11 -20.80
N LYS A 55 2.45 -0.14 -20.60
CA LYS A 55 3.44 -0.09 -21.68
C LYS A 55 3.32 -1.26 -22.66
N TYR A 56 2.77 -2.39 -22.21
CA TYR A 56 2.59 -3.58 -23.03
C TYR A 56 1.11 -3.87 -23.26
N PRO A 57 0.71 -4.38 -24.45
CA PRO A 57 -0.66 -4.81 -24.71
C PRO A 57 -1.12 -5.89 -23.70
N GLN A 58 -2.28 -5.68 -23.10
CA GLN A 58 -2.91 -6.62 -22.17
C GLN A 58 -4.12 -7.27 -22.84
N PHE A 59 -4.32 -8.56 -22.61
CA PHE A 59 -5.39 -9.34 -23.22
C PHE A 59 -6.19 -10.06 -22.15
N ILE A 60 -7.50 -10.18 -22.39
CA ILE A 60 -8.41 -10.96 -21.58
C ILE A 60 -9.23 -11.80 -22.55
N THR A 61 -9.33 -13.10 -22.28
CA THR A 61 -10.15 -14.02 -23.08
C THR A 61 -10.90 -14.97 -22.16
N ARG A 62 -12.02 -15.50 -22.65
CA ARG A 62 -12.74 -16.59 -22.00
C ARG A 62 -12.35 -17.88 -22.69
N ILE A 63 -11.82 -18.83 -21.93
CA ILE A 63 -11.48 -20.16 -22.42
C ILE A 63 -12.67 -21.09 -22.11
N GLN A 64 -13.04 -21.89 -23.11
CA GLN A 64 -14.07 -22.93 -23.01
C GLN A 64 -13.43 -24.30 -22.77
#